data_AF-A0AAW8K8X0-F1
#
_entry.id   AF-A0AAW8K8X0-F1
#
_cell.length_a   1.000
_cell.length_b   1.000
_cell.length_c   1.000
_cell.angle_alpha   90.00
_cell.angle_beta   90.00
_cell.angle_gamma   90.00
#
_symmetry.space_group_name_H-M   'P 1'
#
loop_
_entity.id
_entity.type
_entity.pdbx_description
1 polymer ?
#
loop_
_entity_poly.entity_id
_entity_poly.type
_entity_poly.pdbx_seq_one_letter_code
_entity_poly.pdbx_strand_id
1 'polypeptide(L)'
;MHRNTFVDAPHVLDSTFAVPGTRVRLAGQITGTEGYTEAIASGLLAALNTYADLSGAPSVSLPGTGALGSLVAYATDPRCADYQ
;
A
#
# COMPACT_ATOMS: atom_id res chain seq x y z
N MET A 1 6.71 -15.29 -15.28
CA MET A 1 7.70 -15.64 -14.25
C MET A 1 8.98 -14.86 -14.49
N HIS A 2 9.22 -13.84 -13.68
CA HIS A 2 10.48 -13.11 -13.64
C HIS A 2 10.88 -12.91 -12.18
N ARG A 3 12.12 -12.48 -11.96
CA ARG A 3 12.55 -12.06 -10.62
C ARG A 3 11.83 -10.76 -10.26
N ASN A 4 11.29 -10.69 -9.05
CA ASN A 4 10.78 -9.44 -8.47
C ASN A 4 11.21 -9.33 -7.00
N THR A 5 11.38 -8.10 -6.51
CA THR A 5 11.69 -7.84 -5.09
C THR A 5 10.53 -7.05 -4.49
N PHE A 6 9.91 -7.61 -3.47
CA PHE A 6 8.75 -7.03 -2.79
C PHE A 6 8.75 -7.49 -1.32
N VAL A 7 8.00 -6.77 -0.48
CA VAL A 7 7.72 -7.15 0.90
C VAL A 7 6.42 -7.93 0.99
N ASP A 8 6.26 -8.74 2.03
CA ASP A 8 5.00 -9.40 2.38
C ASP A 8 3.99 -8.36 2.90
N ALA A 9 3.45 -7.56 1.98
CA ALA A 9 2.62 -6.40 2.26
C ALA A 9 1.43 -6.71 3.21
N PRO A 10 0.70 -7.85 3.05
CA PRO A 10 -0.37 -8.24 3.97
C PRO A 10 0.03 -8.28 5.45
N HIS A 11 1.29 -8.59 5.75
CA HIS A 11 1.78 -8.82 7.10
C HIS A 11 2.67 -7.70 7.63
N VAL A 12 3.16 -6.82 6.76
CA VAL A 12 4.10 -5.74 7.17
C VAL A 12 3.57 -4.34 6.93
N LEU A 13 2.51 -4.17 6.15
CA LEU A 13 1.91 -2.86 5.83
C LEU A 13 0.47 -2.76 6.35
N ASP A 14 0.10 -1.58 6.82
CA ASP A 14 -1.30 -1.23 7.05
C ASP A 14 -1.99 -0.71 5.77
N SER A 15 -3.29 -0.43 5.84
CA SER A 15 -4.09 0.07 4.70
C SER A 15 -3.68 1.46 4.21
N THR A 16 -2.79 2.16 4.93
CA THR A 16 -2.16 3.42 4.50
C THR A 16 -0.79 3.21 3.85
N PHE A 17 -0.38 1.94 3.70
CA PHE A 17 0.92 1.46 3.27
C PHE A 17 2.08 1.86 4.19
N ALA A 18 1.79 2.11 5.47
CA ALA A 18 2.81 2.35 6.48
C ALA A 18 3.29 1.03 7.09
N VAL A 19 4.57 0.99 7.45
CA VAL A 19 5.12 -0.05 8.32
C VAL A 19 4.73 0.30 9.76
N PRO A 20 3.87 -0.48 10.44
CA PRO A 20 3.37 -0.13 11.76
C PRO A 20 4.49 0.14 12.78
N GLY A 21 4.32 1.18 13.58
CA GLY A 21 5.32 1.60 14.58
C GLY A 21 6.52 2.39 14.01
N THR A 22 6.49 2.75 12.73
CA THR A 22 7.55 3.54 12.09
C THR A 22 6.99 4.81 11.41
N ARG A 23 7.89 5.61 10.81
CA ARG A 23 7.53 6.72 9.91
C ARG A 23 7.73 6.34 8.43
N VAL A 24 7.88 5.06 8.14
CA VAL A 24 8.19 4.55 6.80
C VAL A 24 6.90 4.11 6.11
N ARG A 25 6.75 4.53 4.85
CA ARG A 25 5.75 4.02 3.91
C ARG A 25 6.44 3.41 2.71
N LEU A 26 5.86 2.36 2.16
CA LEU A 26 6.31 1.68 0.95
C LEU A 26 5.24 1.83 -0.14
N ALA A 27 5.64 1.96 -1.41
CA ALA A 27 4.69 2.09 -2.51
C ALA A 27 5.27 1.57 -3.83
N GLY A 28 4.40 1.18 -4.75
CA GLY A 28 4.75 0.60 -6.04
C GLY A 28 5.26 -0.83 -5.93
N GLN A 29 6.13 -1.25 -6.85
CA GLN A 29 6.56 -2.64 -6.98
C GLN A 29 7.05 -3.27 -5.67
N ILE A 30 7.69 -2.50 -4.79
CA ILE A 30 8.19 -3.00 -3.50
C ILE A 30 7.06 -3.51 -2.59
N THR A 31 5.81 -3.09 -2.82
CA THR A 31 4.61 -3.57 -2.09
C THR A 31 3.93 -4.74 -2.79
N GLY A 32 4.52 -5.32 -3.85
CA GLY A 32 3.97 -6.46 -4.59
C GLY A 32 2.91 -6.14 -5.64
N THR A 33 2.64 -4.85 -5.91
CA THR A 33 1.77 -4.45 -7.04
C THR A 33 2.58 -4.42 -8.35
N GLU A 34 1.96 -4.80 -9.47
CA GLU A 34 2.60 -4.70 -10.78
C GLU A 34 1.88 -3.71 -11.70
N GLY A 35 2.67 -2.96 -12.48
CA GLY A 35 2.18 -1.97 -13.45
C GLY A 35 2.47 -0.51 -13.05
N TYR A 36 2.61 0.34 -14.07
CA TYR A 36 2.97 1.75 -13.86
C TYR A 36 1.83 2.55 -13.20
N THR A 37 0.59 2.25 -13.56
CA THR A 37 -0.59 2.93 -13.03
C THR A 37 -0.73 2.64 -11.54
N GLU A 38 -0.56 1.38 -11.15
CA GLU A 38 -0.60 0.87 -9.79
C GLU A 38 0.54 1.48 -8.96
N ALA A 39 1.74 1.59 -9.54
CA ALA A 39 2.89 2.21 -8.88
C ALA A 39 2.68 3.71 -8.63
N ILE A 40 2.17 4.46 -9.61
CA ILE A 40 1.88 5.89 -9.44
C ILE A 40 0.75 6.08 -8.42
N ALA A 41 -0.31 5.28 -8.51
CA ALA A 41 -1.48 5.39 -7.64
C ALA A 41 -1.18 5.07 -6.18
N SER A 42 -0.42 4.00 -5.91
CA SER A 42 0.06 3.68 -4.57
C SER A 42 1.06 4.72 -4.03
N GLY A 43 1.94 5.25 -4.90
CA GLY A 43 2.84 6.35 -4.54
C GLY A 43 2.09 7.60 -4.09
N LEU A 44 1.02 7.96 -4.81
CA LEU A 44 0.14 9.06 -4.42
C LEU A 44 -0.55 8.80 -3.07
N LEU A 45 -1.09 7.60 -2.85
CA LEU A 45 -1.72 7.23 -1.58
C LEU A 45 -0.73 7.35 -0.41
N ALA A 46 0.49 6.80 -0.57
CA ALA A 46 1.53 6.88 0.45
C ALA A 46 1.96 8.34 0.72
N ALA A 47 2.07 9.17 -0.31
CA ALA A 47 2.39 10.59 -0.16
C ALA A 47 1.28 11.36 0.57
N LEU A 48 0.01 11.13 0.21
CA LEU A 48 -1.13 11.76 0.87
C LEU A 48 -1.22 11.37 2.35
N ASN A 49 -0.99 10.10 2.68
CA ASN A 49 -0.97 9.65 4.08
C ASN A 49 0.26 10.14 4.84
N THR A 50 1.40 10.29 4.18
CA THR A 50 2.59 10.95 4.78
C THR A 50 2.29 12.40 5.12
N TYR A 51 1.64 13.13 4.20
CA TYR A 51 1.21 14.50 4.45
C TYR A 51 0.18 14.59 5.58
N ALA A 52 -0.79 13.67 5.61
CA ALA A 52 -1.79 13.59 6.67
C ALA A 52 -1.15 13.46 8.05
N ASP A 53 -0.20 12.52 8.20
CA ASP A 53 0.53 12.33 9.47
C ASP A 53 1.33 13.58 9.87
N LEU A 54 2.02 14.22 8.92
CA LEU A 54 2.82 15.43 9.19
C LEU A 54 1.98 16.65 9.55
N SER A 55 0.75 16.72 9.03
CA SER A 55 -0.18 17.84 9.25
C SER A 55 -1.19 17.60 10.38
N GLY A 56 -1.21 16.40 10.97
CA GLY A 56 -2.21 16.00 11.95
C GLY A 56 -3.62 15.84 11.35
N ALA A 57 -3.72 15.64 10.04
CA ALA A 57 -4.98 15.39 9.35
C ALA A 57 -5.35 13.90 9.38
N PRO A 58 -6.64 13.54 9.20
CA PRO A 58 -7.05 12.15 9.04
C PRO A 58 -6.42 11.49 7.81
N SER A 59 -6.04 10.22 7.94
CA SER A 59 -5.52 9.42 6.83
C SER A 59 -6.56 9.25 5.71
N VAL A 60 -6.09 9.16 4.47
CA VAL A 60 -6.89 8.86 3.30
C VAL A 60 -7.33 7.41 3.33
N SER A 61 -8.64 7.19 3.20
CA SER A 61 -9.25 5.89 2.99
C SER A 61 -9.91 5.83 1.62
N LEU A 62 -9.75 4.71 0.92
CA LEU A 62 -10.29 4.50 -0.42
C LEU A 62 -11.51 3.57 -0.34
N PRO A 63 -12.56 3.82 -1.14
CA PRO A 63 -13.67 2.88 -1.24
C PRO A 63 -13.20 1.58 -1.89
N GLY A 64 -13.48 0.44 -1.25
CA GLY A 64 -13.15 -0.88 -1.80
C GLY A 64 -13.87 -1.23 -3.11
N THR A 65 -14.86 -0.44 -3.51
CA THR A 65 -15.53 -0.55 -4.82
C THR A 65 -14.72 0.06 -5.97
N GLY A 66 -13.69 0.86 -5.68
CA GLY A 66 -12.77 1.42 -6.67
C GLY A 66 -11.55 0.52 -6.90
N ALA A 67 -10.97 0.55 -8.10
CA ALA A 67 -9.85 -0.33 -8.49
C ALA A 67 -8.63 -0.21 -7.56
N LEU A 68 -8.23 1.02 -7.19
CA LEU A 68 -7.13 1.21 -6.24
C LEU A 68 -7.52 0.77 -4.82
N GLY A 69 -8.75 1.04 -4.39
CA GLY A 69 -9.23 0.66 -3.07
C GLY A 69 -9.29 -0.85 -2.88
N SER A 70 -9.76 -1.59 -3.89
CA SER A 70 -9.74 -3.06 -3.86
C SER A 70 -8.32 -3.63 -3.90
N LEU A 71 -7.41 -3.02 -4.67
CA LEU A 71 -6.01 -3.42 -4.71
C LEU A 71 -5.32 -3.23 -3.35
N VAL A 72 -5.53 -2.08 -2.70
CA VAL A 72 -5.01 -1.80 -1.36
C VAL A 72 -5.59 -2.77 -0.35
N ALA A 73 -6.90 -3.02 -0.40
CA ALA A 73 -7.57 -3.97 0.49
C ALA A 73 -7.01 -5.39 0.34
N TYR A 74 -6.76 -5.84 -0.89
CA TYR A 74 -6.12 -7.14 -1.14
C TYR A 74 -4.67 -7.17 -0.62
N ALA A 75 -3.86 -6.16 -0.97
CA ALA A 75 -2.45 -6.10 -0.62
C ALA A 75 -2.19 -5.97 0.88
N THR A 76 -3.20 -5.61 1.67
CA THR A 76 -3.09 -5.41 3.13
C THR A 76 -4.07 -6.29 3.93
N ASP A 77 -4.68 -7.31 3.30
CA ASP A 77 -5.54 -8.26 4.00
C ASP A 77 -4.67 -9.31 4.72
N PRO A 78 -4.62 -9.34 6.06
CA PRO A 78 -3.75 -10.26 6.82
C PRO A 78 -4.13 -11.74 6.67
N ARG A 79 -5.22 -12.06 5.96
CA ARG A 79 -5.60 -13.44 5.62
C ARG A 79 -4.99 -13.90 4.29
N CYS A 80 -4.37 -13.01 3.53
CA CYS A 80 -3.70 -13.36 2.29
C CYS A 80 -2.49 -14.25 2.59
N ALA A 81 -2.56 -15.51 2.16
CA ALA A 81 -1.45 -16.45 2.22
C ALA A 81 -0.72 -16.47 0.87
N ASP A 82 0.58 -16.75 0.91
CA ASP A 82 1.44 -16.87 -0.28
C ASP A 82 1.32 -15.66 -1.22
N TYR A 83 1.51 -14.45 -0.67
CA TYR A 83 1.36 -13.20 -1.42
C TYR A 83 2.26 -13.17 -2.67
N GLN A 84 1.62 -13.23 -3.86
CA GLN A 84 2.01 -12.92 -5.25
C GLN A 84 1.32 -13.88 -6.24
#